data_AF-A0A6N4TAI8-F1
#
_entry.id   AF-A0A6N4TAI8-F1
#
_cell.length_a   1.000
_cell.length_b   1.000
_cell.length_c   1.000
_cell.angle_alpha   90.00
_cell.angle_beta   90.00
_cell.angle_gamma   90.00
#
_symmetry.space_group_name_H-M   'P 1'
#
loop_
_entity.id
_entity.type
_entity.pdbx_description
1 polymer ?
#
loop_
_entity_poly.entity_id
_entity_poly.type
_entity_poly.pdbx_seq_one_letter_code
_entity_poly.pdbx_strand_id
1 'polypeptide(L)'
;MTIFLQMNTAFLHVVTDPDLARDLSRIADDFDILGFFHHFGSSCFGMSAMLAQILTAKGYQAKVQGCYGEIRQGNGVFYIGYQGFTHQGQKEGHAVCLVEDKYLIDFGLGSVRKHYAANFEPALVSPLHNNAGGAGVIAHLPLDDGSDMVWRTDWISPMVEVELQSQTAAIQRVLAVFDDFQRNRVAHLVKKLFIDKDASPADHELLVMRHPHEEVINTLTPQQRVA
;
A
#
# COMPACT_ATOMS: atom_id res chain seq x y z
N MET A 1 16.20 25.20 4.47
CA MET A 1 16.90 23.90 4.35
C MET A 1 15.92 22.86 4.88
N THR A 2 15.09 22.31 4.00
CA THR A 2 14.10 21.30 4.40
C THR A 2 14.86 20.00 4.59
N ILE A 3 15.11 19.64 5.84
CA ILE A 3 15.63 18.33 6.21
C ILE A 3 14.58 17.34 5.71
N PHE A 4 14.97 16.40 4.85
CA PHE A 4 14.10 15.29 4.47
C PHE A 4 13.61 14.64 5.76
N LEU A 5 12.32 14.82 6.08
CA LEU A 5 11.69 14.07 7.16
C LEU A 5 11.67 12.62 6.68
N GLN A 6 12.63 11.82 7.15
CA GLN A 6 12.54 10.37 7.00
C GLN A 6 11.19 9.93 7.56
N MET A 7 10.55 8.98 6.89
CA MET A 7 9.30 8.45 7.37
C MET A 7 9.53 7.84 8.77
N ASN A 8 8.55 7.99 9.67
CA ASN A 8 8.62 7.33 10.97
C ASN A 8 8.69 5.82 10.75
N THR A 9 9.83 5.21 11.06
CA THR A 9 10.07 3.77 10.91
C THR A 9 9.85 3.00 12.22
N ALA A 10 9.21 3.63 13.21
CA ALA A 10 8.87 2.98 14.48
C ALA A 10 8.13 1.65 14.27
N PHE A 11 7.32 1.53 13.21
CA PHE A 11 6.63 0.29 12.87
C PHE A 11 7.55 -0.92 12.61
N LEU A 12 8.84 -0.70 12.34
CA LEU A 12 9.83 -1.76 12.07
C LEU A 12 10.47 -2.36 13.32
N HIS A 13 10.21 -1.85 14.52
CA HIS A 13 10.85 -2.32 15.75
C HIS A 13 10.63 -3.82 16.03
N VAL A 14 9.57 -4.41 15.46
CA VAL A 14 9.24 -5.83 15.57
C VAL A 14 10.03 -6.73 14.62
N VAL A 15 10.72 -6.17 13.63
CA VAL A 15 11.48 -6.91 12.62
C VAL A 15 12.89 -7.20 13.14
N THR A 16 13.17 -8.45 13.46
CA THR A 16 14.47 -8.85 14.03
C THR A 16 15.55 -9.12 12.99
N ASP A 17 15.18 -9.27 11.72
CA ASP A 17 16.13 -9.43 10.62
C ASP A 17 16.62 -8.03 10.18
N PRO A 18 17.91 -7.72 10.34
CA PRO A 18 18.44 -6.38 10.07
C PRO A 18 18.43 -6.00 8.59
N ASP A 19 18.52 -6.97 7.68
CA ASP A 19 18.53 -6.68 6.25
C ASP A 19 17.10 -6.45 5.75
N LEU A 20 16.15 -7.26 6.21
CA LEU A 20 14.72 -7.03 5.95
C LEU A 20 14.26 -5.68 6.53
N ALA A 21 14.62 -5.37 7.78
CA ALA A 21 14.26 -4.09 8.40
C ALA A 21 14.81 -2.90 7.58
N ARG A 22 16.07 -2.99 7.14
CA ARG A 22 16.71 -1.95 6.31
C ARG A 22 16.03 -1.79 4.96
N ASP A 23 15.70 -2.90 4.30
CA ASP A 23 15.01 -2.87 3.01
C ASP A 23 13.59 -2.32 3.14
N LEU A 24 12.84 -2.73 4.16
CA LEU A 24 11.50 -2.18 4.42
C LEU A 24 11.53 -0.70 4.74
N SER A 25 12.48 -0.24 5.55
CA SER A 25 12.69 1.19 5.82
C SER A 25 12.93 1.96 4.52
N ARG A 26 13.81 1.47 3.65
CA ARG A 26 14.09 2.11 2.35
C ARG A 26 12.87 2.12 1.44
N ILE A 27 12.17 0.99 1.33
CA ILE A 27 10.97 0.89 0.48
C ILE A 27 9.91 1.87 0.97
N ALA A 28 9.71 1.98 2.29
CA ALA A 28 8.71 2.88 2.84
C ALA A 28 9.09 4.35 2.63
N ASP A 29 10.37 4.73 2.84
CA ASP A 29 10.86 6.06 2.47
C ASP A 29 10.64 6.36 0.97
N ASP A 30 10.86 5.37 0.11
CA ASP A 30 10.71 5.53 -1.34
C ASP A 30 9.25 5.67 -1.76
N PHE A 31 8.36 4.93 -1.11
CA PHE A 31 6.92 5.06 -1.28
C PHE A 31 6.43 6.44 -0.84
N ASP A 32 6.99 7.00 0.24
CA ASP A 32 6.68 8.37 0.66
C ASP A 32 7.23 9.40 -0.34
N ILE A 33 8.49 9.27 -0.76
CA ILE A 33 9.12 10.17 -1.75
C ILE A 33 8.33 10.21 -3.07
N LEU A 34 7.87 9.06 -3.54
CA LEU A 34 7.08 8.90 -4.76
C LEU A 34 5.58 9.20 -4.57
N GLY A 35 5.14 9.48 -3.34
CA GLY A 35 3.74 9.78 -3.03
C GLY A 35 2.81 8.58 -3.11
N PHE A 36 3.33 7.35 -3.10
CA PHE A 36 2.53 6.13 -3.23
C PHE A 36 1.54 5.96 -2.09
N PHE A 37 1.90 6.28 -0.84
CA PHE A 37 0.95 6.26 0.27
C PHE A 37 -0.23 7.24 0.07
N HIS A 38 0.03 8.39 -0.56
CA HIS A 38 -1.00 9.39 -0.84
C HIS A 38 -1.93 8.94 -1.98
N HIS A 39 -1.36 8.44 -3.08
CA HIS A 39 -2.12 8.10 -4.29
C HIS A 39 -2.76 6.70 -4.25
N PHE A 40 -2.07 5.74 -3.64
CA PHE A 40 -2.43 4.32 -3.68
C PHE A 40 -2.66 3.72 -2.29
N GLY A 41 -2.42 4.45 -1.20
CA GLY A 41 -2.54 3.91 0.17
C GLY A 41 -3.94 3.39 0.52
N SER A 42 -5.00 3.82 -0.19
CA SER A 42 -6.36 3.25 -0.03
C SER A 42 -6.63 2.01 -0.89
N SER A 43 -5.67 1.58 -1.73
CA SER A 43 -5.72 0.36 -2.52
C SER A 43 -4.84 -0.73 -1.87
N CYS A 44 -5.39 -1.41 -0.87
CA CYS A 44 -4.66 -2.44 -0.13
C CYS A 44 -4.17 -3.59 -1.03
N PHE A 45 -4.98 -4.01 -2.01
CA PHE A 45 -4.58 -5.00 -3.01
C PHE A 45 -3.35 -4.56 -3.81
N GLY A 46 -3.37 -3.33 -4.34
CA GLY A 46 -2.27 -2.77 -5.12
C GLY A 46 -1.00 -2.61 -4.28
N MET A 47 -1.11 -1.99 -3.10
CA MET A 47 0.03 -1.76 -2.20
C MET A 47 0.70 -3.06 -1.77
N SER A 48 -0.09 -4.05 -1.35
CA SER A 48 0.43 -5.34 -0.91
C SER A 48 1.05 -6.15 -2.04
N ALA A 49 0.47 -6.11 -3.25
CA ALA A 49 1.03 -6.77 -4.42
C ALA A 49 2.31 -6.11 -4.95
N MET A 50 2.41 -4.77 -4.90
CA MET A 50 3.65 -4.05 -5.22
C MET A 50 4.75 -4.42 -4.24
N LEU A 51 4.46 -4.33 -2.94
CA LEU A 51 5.43 -4.65 -1.88
C LEU A 51 5.93 -6.10 -2.00
N ALA A 52 5.03 -7.06 -2.22
CA ALA A 52 5.40 -8.46 -2.39
C ALA A 52 6.34 -8.66 -3.58
N GLN A 53 6.09 -8.01 -4.72
CA GLN A 53 6.96 -8.10 -5.89
C GLN A 53 8.33 -7.45 -5.67
N ILE A 54 8.38 -6.29 -5.03
CA ILE A 54 9.65 -5.61 -4.70
C ILE A 54 10.50 -6.47 -3.77
N LEU A 55 9.90 -7.07 -2.73
CA LEU A 55 10.61 -7.93 -1.79
C LEU A 55 11.03 -9.25 -2.44
N THR A 56 10.19 -9.85 -3.28
CA THR A 56 10.55 -11.03 -4.07
C THR A 56 11.75 -10.76 -4.98
N ALA A 57 11.78 -9.61 -5.65
CA ALA A 57 12.89 -9.20 -6.50
C ALA A 57 14.20 -8.98 -5.70
N LYS A 58 14.10 -8.69 -4.40
CA LYS A 58 15.23 -8.61 -3.46
C LYS A 58 15.67 -9.97 -2.88
N GLY A 59 14.96 -11.05 -3.21
CA GLY A 59 15.29 -12.41 -2.79
C GLY A 59 14.53 -12.91 -1.56
N TYR A 60 13.58 -12.14 -1.02
CA TYR A 60 12.75 -12.58 0.09
C TYR A 60 11.59 -13.46 -0.39
N GLN A 61 11.13 -14.38 0.45
CA GLN A 61 9.87 -15.08 0.25
C GLN A 61 8.71 -14.16 0.62
N ALA A 62 8.14 -13.46 -0.35
CA ALA A 62 7.01 -12.55 -0.12
C ALA A 62 5.77 -12.96 -0.92
N LYS A 63 4.59 -12.88 -0.30
CA LYS A 63 3.30 -13.20 -0.94
C LYS A 63 2.20 -12.25 -0.48
N VAL A 64 1.14 -12.15 -1.27
CA VAL A 64 -0.08 -11.43 -0.87
C VAL A 64 -1.02 -12.40 -0.15
N GLN A 65 -1.60 -11.95 0.96
CA GLN A 65 -2.62 -12.69 1.71
C GLN A 65 -3.90 -11.85 1.80
N GLY A 66 -5.02 -12.44 1.35
CA GLY A 66 -6.35 -11.90 1.61
C GLY A 66 -6.72 -12.05 3.08
N CYS A 67 -7.29 -11.01 3.67
CA CYS A 67 -7.69 -10.99 5.07
C CYS A 67 -8.77 -9.93 5.29
N TYR A 68 -9.12 -9.71 6.55
CA TYR A 68 -9.73 -8.47 7.01
C TYR A 68 -9.01 -7.98 8.27
N GLY A 69 -9.10 -6.68 8.53
CA GLY A 69 -8.54 -6.03 9.71
C GLY A 69 -9.62 -5.61 10.70
N GLU A 70 -9.26 -5.59 11.97
CA GLU A 70 -10.06 -5.04 13.06
C GLU A 70 -9.20 -4.08 13.88
N ILE A 71 -9.69 -2.87 14.12
CA ILE A 71 -9.12 -1.97 15.13
C ILE A 71 -10.07 -1.97 16.33
N ARG A 72 -9.61 -2.50 17.46
CA ARG A 72 -10.40 -2.68 18.68
C ARG A 72 -10.01 -1.64 19.70
N GLN A 73 -10.99 -0.89 20.22
CA GLN A 73 -10.77 0.10 21.26
C GLN A 73 -11.95 0.11 22.24
N GLY A 74 -11.70 -0.31 23.49
CA GLY A 74 -12.77 -0.50 24.48
C GLY A 74 -13.81 -1.50 23.99
N ASN A 75 -15.06 -1.05 23.81
CA ASN A 75 -16.17 -1.86 23.30
C ASN A 75 -16.42 -1.66 21.79
N GLY A 76 -15.63 -0.83 21.11
CA GLY A 76 -15.77 -0.51 19.70
C GLY A 76 -14.84 -1.36 18.81
N VAL A 77 -15.34 -1.71 17.62
CA VAL A 77 -14.54 -2.36 16.57
C VAL A 77 -14.74 -1.60 15.27
N PHE A 78 -13.64 -1.13 14.69
CA PHE A 78 -13.58 -0.62 13.32
C PHE A 78 -13.09 -1.74 12.40
N TYR A 79 -13.81 -2.00 11.31
CA TYR A 79 -13.48 -3.08 10.38
C TYR A 79 -12.82 -2.56 9.11
N ILE A 80 -11.86 -3.33 8.60
CA ILE A 80 -11.16 -3.06 7.34
C ILE A 80 -11.39 -4.25 6.43
N GLY A 81 -12.17 -4.05 5.37
CA GLY A 81 -12.44 -5.08 4.36
C GLY A 81 -13.42 -6.18 4.77
N TYR A 82 -14.01 -6.14 5.98
CA TYR A 82 -15.00 -7.13 6.43
C TYR A 82 -16.39 -6.93 5.79
N GLN A 83 -17.13 -8.03 5.59
CA GLN A 83 -18.40 -8.02 4.87
C GLN A 83 -19.44 -7.09 5.51
N GLY A 84 -20.03 -6.20 4.72
CA GLY A 84 -21.08 -5.28 5.19
C GLY A 84 -20.59 -4.08 6.02
N PHE A 85 -19.28 -3.90 6.16
CA PHE A 85 -18.67 -2.75 6.86
C PHE A 85 -17.85 -1.84 5.94
N THR A 86 -17.92 -2.05 4.63
CA THR A 86 -17.23 -1.20 3.65
C THR A 86 -17.87 0.17 3.54
N HIS A 87 -17.04 1.21 3.47
CA HIS A 87 -17.51 2.56 3.16
C HIS A 87 -17.81 2.71 1.66
N GLN A 88 -18.59 3.74 1.31
CA GLN A 88 -18.90 4.03 -0.10
C GLN A 88 -17.62 4.19 -0.93
N GLY A 89 -17.51 3.43 -2.02
CA GLY A 89 -16.34 3.43 -2.90
C GLY A 89 -15.22 2.47 -2.48
N GLN A 90 -15.34 1.78 -1.34
CA GLN A 90 -14.43 0.70 -0.97
C GLN A 90 -14.91 -0.65 -1.52
N LYS A 91 -13.96 -1.54 -1.79
CA LYS A 91 -14.21 -2.94 -2.13
C LYS A 91 -14.23 -3.77 -0.85
N GLU A 92 -15.01 -4.84 -0.86
CA GLU A 92 -14.96 -5.85 0.20
C GLU A 92 -13.69 -6.69 0.09
N GLY A 93 -13.06 -6.92 1.22
CA GLY A 93 -11.77 -7.58 1.35
C GLY A 93 -10.65 -6.60 1.70
N HIS A 94 -9.63 -7.15 2.35
CA HIS A 94 -8.36 -6.49 2.59
C HIS A 94 -7.23 -7.42 2.14
N ALA A 95 -6.07 -6.86 1.83
CA ALA A 95 -4.90 -7.64 1.46
C ALA A 95 -3.65 -7.06 2.09
N VAL A 96 -2.79 -7.96 2.56
CA VAL A 96 -1.50 -7.65 3.22
C VAL A 96 -0.37 -8.40 2.52
N CYS A 97 0.87 -7.96 2.75
CA CYS A 97 2.06 -8.68 2.30
C CYS A 97 2.60 -9.55 3.45
N LEU A 98 2.80 -10.84 3.22
CA LEU A 98 3.47 -11.73 4.15
C LEU A 98 4.90 -11.98 3.67
N VAL A 99 5.86 -11.97 4.59
CA VAL A 99 7.29 -12.07 4.29
C VAL A 99 7.98 -13.11 5.18
N GLU A 100 8.74 -14.01 4.57
CA GLU A 100 9.51 -15.09 5.19
C GLU A 100 8.66 -16.01 6.10
N ASP A 101 7.35 -16.05 5.88
CA ASP A 101 6.37 -16.66 6.80
C ASP A 101 6.56 -16.23 8.27
N LYS A 102 7.12 -15.03 8.48
CA LYS A 102 7.45 -14.46 9.81
C LYS A 102 6.77 -13.14 10.08
N TYR A 103 6.50 -12.33 9.05
CA TYR A 103 5.99 -10.98 9.22
C TYR A 103 4.78 -10.72 8.31
N LEU A 104 3.82 -9.97 8.85
CA LEU A 104 2.78 -9.30 8.09
C LEU A 104 3.16 -7.83 7.94
N ILE A 105 3.02 -7.31 6.72
CA ILE A 105 3.29 -5.93 6.36
C ILE A 105 2.06 -5.35 5.68
N ASP A 106 1.57 -4.23 6.19
CA ASP A 106 0.37 -3.57 5.72
C ASP A 106 0.64 -2.10 5.40
N PHE A 107 0.82 -1.82 4.11
CA PHE A 107 0.98 -0.46 3.57
C PHE A 107 -0.35 0.07 2.98
N GLY A 108 -1.43 -0.70 3.09
CA GLY A 108 -2.74 -0.45 2.48
C GLY A 108 -3.72 0.29 3.38
N LEU A 109 -3.23 1.08 4.32
CA LEU A 109 -4.01 1.61 5.45
C LEU A 109 -4.57 3.02 5.22
N GLY A 110 -4.53 3.54 3.99
CA GLY A 110 -5.05 4.86 3.65
C GLY A 110 -6.54 5.03 3.91
N SER A 111 -7.31 3.93 3.88
CA SER A 111 -8.73 3.92 4.27
C SER A 111 -8.92 4.15 5.77
N VAL A 112 -8.03 3.60 6.61
CA VAL A 112 -8.04 3.84 8.06
C VAL A 112 -7.78 5.31 8.34
N ARG A 113 -6.83 5.92 7.63
CA ARG A 113 -6.56 7.35 7.75
C ARG A 113 -7.77 8.23 7.42
N LYS A 114 -8.59 7.82 6.45
CA LYS A 114 -9.76 8.60 6.02
C LYS A 114 -10.96 8.47 6.96
N HIS A 115 -11.13 7.31 7.60
CA HIS A 115 -12.40 6.95 8.26
C HIS A 115 -12.28 6.63 9.74
N TYR A 116 -11.07 6.34 10.24
CA TYR A 116 -10.80 6.03 11.64
C TYR A 116 -10.02 7.16 12.33
N ALA A 117 -8.78 7.42 11.89
CA ALA A 117 -7.92 8.44 12.50
C ALA A 117 -7.00 9.09 11.45
N ALA A 118 -7.10 10.41 11.24
CA ALA A 118 -6.35 11.13 10.20
C ALA A 118 -4.82 11.01 10.30
N ASN A 119 -4.32 10.89 11.54
CA ASN A 119 -2.92 10.72 11.88
C ASN A 119 -2.49 9.25 12.03
N PHE A 120 -3.32 8.29 11.62
CA PHE A 120 -2.97 6.87 11.66
C PHE A 120 -1.74 6.59 10.78
N GLU A 121 -0.85 5.71 11.25
CA GLU A 121 0.39 5.38 10.55
C GLU A 121 0.09 4.75 9.17
N PRO A 122 0.75 5.18 8.10
CA PRO A 122 0.46 4.70 6.75
C PRO A 122 0.94 3.26 6.50
N ALA A 123 1.79 2.75 7.39
CA ALA A 123 2.42 1.45 7.30
C ALA A 123 2.49 0.78 8.68
N LEU A 124 2.13 -0.49 8.75
CA LEU A 124 2.30 -1.32 9.94
C LEU A 124 3.07 -2.60 9.59
N VAL A 125 3.83 -3.10 10.56
CA VAL A 125 4.43 -4.44 10.52
C VAL A 125 4.13 -5.16 11.83
N SER A 126 3.81 -6.43 11.74
CA SER A 126 3.55 -7.29 12.90
C SER A 126 4.17 -8.67 12.67
N PRO A 127 4.75 -9.32 13.70
CA PRO A 127 5.09 -10.72 13.62
C PRO A 127 3.85 -11.56 13.29
N LEU A 128 4.03 -12.57 12.45
CA LEU A 128 3.00 -13.58 12.28
C LEU A 128 2.91 -14.41 13.54
N HIS A 129 1.68 -14.59 14.00
CA HIS A 129 1.40 -15.37 15.18
C HIS A 129 0.57 -16.58 14.78
N ASN A 130 1.13 -17.77 14.96
CA ASN A 130 0.33 -18.98 14.95
C ASN A 130 -0.57 -18.96 16.20
N ASN A 131 -1.89 -18.81 16.01
CA ASN A 131 -2.92 -18.81 17.06
C ASN A 131 -2.91 -17.61 18.06
N ALA A 132 -2.57 -16.38 17.62
CA ALA A 132 -2.44 -15.17 18.47
C ALA A 132 -3.66 -14.75 19.31
N GLY A 133 -4.85 -15.27 19.06
CA GLY A 133 -6.07 -14.77 19.69
C GLY A 133 -7.33 -15.55 19.35
N GLY A 134 -7.18 -16.83 19.00
CA GLY A 134 -8.24 -17.70 18.52
C GLY A 134 -8.07 -18.12 17.05
N ALA A 135 -9.01 -18.93 16.56
CA ALA A 135 -9.01 -19.42 15.19
C ALA A 135 -9.07 -18.23 14.19
N GLY A 136 -8.22 -18.28 13.17
CA GLY A 136 -8.20 -17.31 12.07
C GLY A 136 -7.43 -16.02 12.33
N VAL A 137 -6.92 -15.74 13.53
CA VAL A 137 -6.03 -14.58 13.76
C VAL A 137 -4.64 -14.89 13.20
N ILE A 138 -4.12 -14.03 12.32
CA ILE A 138 -2.79 -14.19 11.71
C ILE A 138 -1.74 -13.23 12.29
N ALA A 139 -2.16 -12.06 12.77
CA ALA A 139 -1.27 -11.08 13.38
C ALA A 139 -2.05 -10.16 14.33
N HIS A 140 -1.33 -9.62 15.31
CA HIS A 140 -1.84 -8.67 16.30
C HIS A 140 -0.76 -7.63 16.59
N LEU A 141 -1.16 -6.37 16.67
CA LEU A 141 -0.29 -5.25 16.96
C LEU A 141 -0.99 -4.27 17.91
N PRO A 142 -0.49 -4.09 19.14
CA PRO A 142 -0.88 -2.97 19.99
C PRO A 142 -0.47 -1.65 19.35
N LEU A 143 -1.36 -0.67 19.37
CA LEU A 143 -1.14 0.67 18.81
C LEU A 143 -0.88 1.69 19.93
N ASP A 144 -0.23 2.81 19.57
CA ASP A 144 0.19 3.84 20.53
C ASP A 144 -0.98 4.56 21.23
N ASP A 145 -2.16 4.56 20.60
CA ASP A 145 -3.40 5.14 21.17
C ASP A 145 -4.14 4.17 22.12
N GLY A 146 -3.54 3.00 22.40
CA GLY A 146 -4.09 1.96 23.26
C GLY A 146 -5.13 1.08 22.58
N SER A 147 -5.38 1.24 21.27
CA SER A 147 -6.17 0.29 20.48
C SER A 147 -5.33 -0.90 20.02
N ASP A 148 -6.00 -1.95 19.55
CA ASP A 148 -5.35 -3.14 18.99
C ASP A 148 -5.72 -3.30 17.52
N MET A 149 -4.72 -3.43 16.65
CA MET A 149 -4.90 -3.87 15.27
C MET A 149 -4.78 -5.39 15.18
N VAL A 150 -5.79 -6.05 14.63
CA VAL A 150 -5.85 -7.51 14.47
C VAL A 150 -6.15 -7.84 13.01
N TRP A 151 -5.35 -8.71 12.40
CA TRP A 151 -5.61 -9.23 11.06
C TRP A 151 -6.09 -10.68 11.14
N ARG A 152 -7.11 -10.99 10.33
CA ARG A 152 -7.82 -12.27 10.40
C ARG A 152 -8.11 -12.87 9.03
N THR A 153 -8.18 -14.20 8.98
CA THR A 153 -8.38 -15.03 7.79
C THR A 153 -9.46 -16.09 7.96
N ASP A 154 -10.21 -16.09 9.07
CA ASP A 154 -11.40 -16.92 9.26
C ASP A 154 -12.55 -16.55 8.31
N TRP A 155 -12.49 -15.36 7.74
CA TRP A 155 -13.25 -14.98 6.56
C TRP A 155 -12.35 -14.24 5.57
N ILE A 156 -12.45 -14.59 4.30
CA ILE A 156 -11.74 -13.91 3.22
C ILE A 156 -12.78 -13.59 2.14
N SER A 157 -12.84 -12.33 1.72
CA SER A 157 -13.74 -11.91 0.64
C SER A 157 -13.48 -12.74 -0.63
N PRO A 158 -14.52 -13.28 -1.29
CA PRO A 158 -14.35 -14.00 -2.55
C PRO A 158 -13.84 -13.09 -3.68
N MET A 159 -13.89 -11.76 -3.49
CA MET A 159 -13.43 -10.78 -4.47
C MET A 159 -11.91 -10.55 -4.45
N VAL A 160 -11.18 -11.03 -3.42
CA VAL A 160 -9.75 -10.74 -3.27
C VAL A 160 -8.95 -11.13 -4.52
N GLU A 161 -9.17 -12.34 -5.04
CA GLU A 161 -8.42 -12.82 -6.21
C GLU A 161 -8.75 -12.00 -7.46
N VAL A 162 -10.04 -11.67 -7.67
CA VAL A 162 -10.50 -10.86 -8.80
C VAL A 162 -9.89 -9.45 -8.74
N GLU A 163 -9.87 -8.82 -7.57
CA GLU A 163 -9.31 -7.49 -7.38
C GLU A 163 -7.78 -7.47 -7.53
N LEU A 164 -7.07 -8.52 -7.12
CA LEU A 164 -5.64 -8.65 -7.37
C LEU A 164 -5.36 -8.80 -8.87
N GLN A 165 -6.11 -9.65 -9.57
CA GLN A 165 -5.97 -9.85 -11.00
C GLN A 165 -6.25 -8.56 -11.78
N SER A 166 -7.33 -7.84 -11.45
CA SER A 166 -7.73 -6.61 -12.15
C SER A 166 -6.68 -5.50 -12.06
N GLN A 167 -5.88 -5.49 -10.99
CA GLN A 167 -4.86 -4.47 -10.74
C GLN A 167 -3.48 -4.80 -11.33
N THR A 168 -3.27 -6.01 -11.84
CA THR A 168 -1.96 -6.49 -12.31
C THR A 168 -1.27 -5.51 -13.26
N ALA A 169 -1.96 -5.07 -14.32
CA ALA A 169 -1.38 -4.16 -15.31
C ALA A 169 -1.04 -2.78 -14.72
N ALA A 170 -1.87 -2.28 -13.80
CA ALA A 170 -1.60 -1.02 -13.12
C ALA A 170 -0.38 -1.14 -12.19
N ILE A 171 -0.30 -2.23 -11.43
CA ILE A 171 0.84 -2.56 -10.55
C ILE A 171 2.14 -2.61 -11.35
N GLN A 172 2.16 -3.28 -12.51
CA GLN A 172 3.37 -3.34 -13.35
C GLN A 172 3.84 -1.96 -13.81
N ARG A 173 2.92 -1.05 -14.14
CA ARG A 173 3.27 0.34 -14.50
C ARG A 173 3.86 1.09 -13.31
N VAL A 174 3.30 0.93 -12.11
CA VAL A 174 3.81 1.59 -10.90
C VAL A 174 5.17 1.00 -10.49
N LEU A 175 5.36 -0.32 -10.62
CA LEU A 175 6.66 -0.96 -10.40
C LEU A 175 7.73 -0.45 -11.37
N ALA A 176 7.39 -0.21 -12.64
CA ALA A 176 8.33 0.38 -13.59
C ALA A 176 8.79 1.79 -13.17
N VAL A 177 7.88 2.59 -12.58
CA VAL A 177 8.22 3.90 -11.99
C VAL A 177 9.13 3.73 -10.78
N PHE A 178 8.82 2.77 -9.90
CA PHE A 178 9.65 2.46 -8.74
C PHE A 178 11.07 2.04 -9.17
N ASP A 179 11.19 1.16 -10.15
CA ASP A 179 12.47 0.68 -10.67
C ASP A 179 13.27 1.80 -11.36
N ASP A 180 12.62 2.68 -12.11
CA ASP A 180 13.26 3.88 -12.65
C ASP A 180 13.80 4.76 -11.54
N PHE A 181 12.99 4.99 -10.51
CA PHE A 181 13.42 5.74 -9.34
C PHE A 181 14.61 5.08 -8.64
N GLN A 182 14.63 3.75 -8.46
CA GLN A 182 15.76 3.05 -7.86
C GLN A 182 17.05 3.25 -8.67
N ARG A 183 16.99 3.12 -10.00
CA ARG A 183 18.15 3.31 -10.89
C ARG A 183 18.64 4.76 -10.91
N ASN A 184 17.72 5.71 -10.82
CA ASN A 184 17.99 7.14 -11.00
C ASN A 184 17.80 7.94 -9.71
N ARG A 185 17.91 7.30 -8.54
CA ARG A 185 17.51 7.85 -7.23
C ARG A 185 18.10 9.23 -6.97
N VAL A 186 19.42 9.39 -7.18
CA VAL A 186 20.12 10.66 -6.95
C VAL A 186 19.56 11.76 -7.86
N ALA A 187 19.33 11.47 -9.13
CA ALA A 187 18.79 12.44 -10.08
C ALA A 187 17.36 12.87 -9.70
N HIS A 188 16.51 11.92 -9.28
CA HIS A 188 15.15 12.20 -8.80
C HIS A 188 15.16 13.06 -7.53
N LEU A 189 15.99 12.72 -6.54
CA LEU A 189 16.12 13.48 -5.28
C LEU A 189 16.66 14.90 -5.52
N VAL A 190 17.68 15.03 -6.38
CA VAL A 190 18.22 16.33 -6.79
C VAL A 190 17.13 17.15 -7.48
N LYS A 191 16.42 16.57 -8.45
CA LYS A 191 15.33 17.25 -9.15
C LYS A 191 14.25 17.72 -8.17
N LYS A 192 13.82 16.89 -7.21
CA LYS A 192 12.83 17.27 -6.20
C LYS A 192 13.31 18.45 -5.33
N LEU A 193 14.56 18.43 -4.89
CA LEU A 193 15.18 19.52 -4.10
C LEU A 193 15.22 20.87 -4.82
N PHE A 194 15.37 20.85 -6.15
CA PHE A 194 15.45 22.07 -6.96
C PHE A 194 14.09 22.51 -7.52
N ILE A 195 13.12 21.62 -7.68
CA ILE A 195 11.74 21.96 -8.05
C ILE A 195 10.97 22.54 -6.85
N ASP A 196 11.17 22.02 -5.64
CA ASP A 196 10.51 22.53 -4.42
C ASP A 196 10.89 23.96 -4.03
N LYS A 197 11.91 24.56 -4.67
CA LYS A 197 12.24 25.97 -4.46
C LYS A 197 11.35 26.95 -5.24
N ASP A 198 10.77 26.51 -6.35
CA ASP A 198 10.03 27.37 -7.28
C ASP A 198 8.62 26.85 -7.64
N ALA A 199 8.23 25.66 -7.17
CA ALA A 199 6.94 25.06 -7.48
C ALA A 199 5.83 25.47 -6.49
N SER A 200 4.67 25.85 -7.03
CA SER A 200 3.44 25.87 -6.22
C SER A 200 2.94 24.44 -6.01
N PRO A 201 2.14 24.15 -4.97
CA PRO A 201 1.69 22.79 -4.64
C PRO A 201 1.01 22.02 -5.78
N ALA A 202 0.51 22.70 -6.81
CA ALA A 202 -0.15 22.10 -7.96
C ALA A 202 0.81 21.41 -8.97
N ASP A 203 2.11 21.75 -8.96
CA ASP A 203 3.06 21.22 -9.97
C ASP A 203 3.58 19.81 -9.65
N HIS A 204 3.38 19.35 -8.41
CA HIS A 204 3.76 17.99 -7.97
C HIS A 204 2.83 16.89 -8.52
N GLU A 205 1.61 17.24 -8.93
CA GLU A 205 0.63 16.29 -9.48
C GLU A 205 1.00 15.78 -10.89
N LEU A 206 1.88 16.48 -11.61
CA LEU A 206 2.15 16.26 -13.04
C LEU A 206 3.22 15.19 -13.35
N LEU A 207 3.96 14.68 -12.36
CA LEU A 207 5.00 13.66 -12.59
C LEU A 207 4.49 12.23 -12.51
N VAL A 208 3.35 11.98 -11.86
CA VAL A 208 2.73 10.64 -11.74
C VAL A 208 1.62 10.41 -12.78
N MET A 209 1.10 11.47 -13.43
CA MET A 209 -0.10 11.41 -14.28
C MET A 209 0.06 11.62 -15.80
N ARG A 210 1.27 11.79 -16.35
CA ARG A 210 1.45 11.67 -17.82
C ARG A 210 1.60 10.17 -18.16
N HIS A 211 0.63 9.38 -18.64
CA HIS A 211 -0.68 9.55 -19.27
C HIS A 211 -1.57 8.34 -18.92
N PRO A 212 -2.90 8.50 -18.72
CA PRO A 212 -3.85 7.40 -18.90
C PRO A 212 -4.89 7.59 -20.02
N HIS A 213 -4.94 8.75 -20.70
CA HIS A 213 -5.90 8.97 -21.78
C HIS A 213 -5.30 9.83 -22.87
N GLU A 214 -4.81 9.20 -23.93
CA GLU A 214 -4.85 9.67 -25.33
C GLU A 214 -4.02 8.68 -26.16
N GLU A 215 -4.65 7.56 -26.52
CA GLU A 215 -4.41 6.82 -27.78
C GLU A 215 -5.28 5.55 -27.76
N VAL A 216 -6.60 5.76 -27.81
CA VAL A 216 -7.53 4.70 -28.21
C VAL A 216 -8.44 5.28 -29.29
N ILE A 217 -8.05 4.96 -30.53
CA ILE A 217 -8.92 4.73 -31.69
C ILE A 217 -9.68 5.96 -32.19
N ASN A 218 -9.03 6.69 -33.11
CA ASN A 218 -9.73 7.42 -34.17
C ASN A 218 -9.50 6.70 -35.50
N THR A 219 -10.03 5.48 -35.62
CA THR A 219 -10.25 4.79 -36.90
C THR A 219 -11.72 4.42 -37.01
N LEU A 220 -12.59 5.42 -36.99
CA LEU A 220 -13.93 5.29 -37.54
C LEU A 220 -13.82 5.49 -39.06
N THR A 221 -13.90 4.41 -39.80
CA THR A 221 -14.12 4.44 -41.26
C THR A 221 -15.49 5.05 -41.55
N PRO A 222 -15.59 6.01 -42.49
CA PRO A 222 -16.85 6.69 -42.81
C PRO A 222 -17.68 5.83 -43.78
N GLN A 223 -18.25 4.72 -43.33
CA GLN A 223 -19.26 3.99 -44.08
C GLN A 223 -20.18 3.23 -43.12
N GLN A 224 -21.22 3.93 -42.64
CA GLN A 224 -22.56 3.41 -42.31
C GLN A 224 -23.39 4.55 -41.71
N ARG A 225 -23.68 5.55 -42.55
CA ARG A 225 -24.93 6.28 -42.46
C ARG A 225 -25.86 5.67 -43.51
N VAL A 226 -27.14 5.55 -43.19
CA VAL A 226 -28.26 4.99 -43.97
C VAL A 226 -28.51 3.48 -43.78
N ALA A 227 -29.33 3.16 -42.79
CA ALA A 227 -30.61 2.44 -42.94
C ALA A 227 -31.44 2.65 -41.66
#